data_AF-A0A957QSF8-F1
#
_entry.id   AF-A0A957QSF8-F1
#
_cell.length_a   1.000
_cell.length_b   1.000
_cell.length_c   1.000
_cell.angle_alpha   90.00
_cell.angle_beta   90.00
_cell.angle_gamma   90.00
#
_symmetry.space_group_name_H-M   'P 1'
#
loop_
_entity.id
_entity.type
_entity.pdbx_description
1 polymer ?
#
loop_
_entity_poly.entity_id
_entity_poly.type
_entity_poly.pdbx_seq_one_letter_code
_entity_poly.pdbx_strand_id
1 'polypeptide(L)'
;MAAPPLTEFTLYEAVTELAQRDPDLGAVVARHGPPPLWAREPGFPTLVLLILEQQVSLASARAAYNRLEAATGTVTPAGLLALSDDELRAAGFSRQKTGYARALAQAILDGAFDPDGLADLDDDGVRCELT
;
A
#
# COMPACT_ATOMS: atom_id res chain seq x y z
N MET A 1 18.86 -16.36 1.78
CA MET A 1 19.41 -14.99 1.76
C MET A 1 18.28 -14.08 1.37
N ALA A 2 17.97 -13.07 2.18
CA ALA A 2 16.97 -12.07 1.81
C ALA A 2 17.39 -11.42 0.47
N ALA A 3 16.43 -11.23 -0.44
CA ALA A 3 16.69 -10.52 -1.68
C ALA A 3 17.17 -9.09 -1.37
N PRO A 4 18.09 -8.53 -2.17
CA PRO A 4 18.49 -7.14 -1.99
C PRO A 4 17.26 -6.22 -2.09
N PRO A 5 17.24 -5.09 -1.36
CA PRO A 5 16.12 -4.17 -1.39
C PRO A 5 15.88 -3.67 -2.81
N LEU A 6 14.60 -3.48 -3.15
CA LEU A 6 14.21 -2.97 -4.45
C LEU A 6 14.50 -1.47 -4.52
N THR A 7 15.50 -1.09 -5.31
CA THR A 7 15.93 0.27 -5.60
C THR A 7 15.77 0.52 -7.10
N GLU A 8 15.88 1.78 -7.56
CA GLU A 8 15.87 2.06 -9.00
C GLU A 8 16.98 1.30 -9.74
N PHE A 9 18.16 1.19 -9.12
CA PHE A 9 19.29 0.47 -9.66
C PHE A 9 19.03 -1.04 -9.73
N THR A 10 18.65 -1.67 -8.61
CA THR A 10 18.40 -3.12 -8.58
C THR A 10 17.18 -3.52 -9.41
N LEU A 11 16.17 -2.65 -9.54
CA LEU A 11 15.06 -2.82 -10.48
C LEU A 11 15.57 -2.82 -11.93
N TYR A 12 16.42 -1.86 -12.31
CA TYR A 12 16.97 -1.79 -13.65
C TYR A 12 17.83 -3.01 -14.00
N GLU A 13 18.66 -3.49 -13.06
CA GLU A 13 19.44 -4.72 -13.22
C GLU A 13 18.52 -5.93 -13.45
N ALA A 14 17.50 -6.11 -12.61
CA ALA A 14 16.54 -7.21 -12.74
C ALA A 14 15.74 -7.15 -14.05
N VAL A 15 15.31 -5.96 -14.46
CA VAL A 15 14.62 -5.75 -15.75
C VAL A 15 15.53 -6.11 -16.92
N THR A 16 16.81 -5.73 -16.86
CA THR A 16 17.79 -6.06 -17.90
C THR A 16 18.03 -7.57 -17.97
N GLU A 17 18.17 -8.23 -16.84
CA GLU A 17 18.34 -9.69 -16.76
C GLU A 17 17.12 -10.43 -17.32
N LEU A 18 15.90 -10.01 -16.95
CA LEU A 18 14.67 -10.62 -17.43
C LEU A 18 14.46 -10.39 -18.94
N ALA A 19 14.74 -9.18 -19.44
CA ALA A 19 14.63 -8.86 -20.86
C ALA A 19 15.61 -9.66 -21.75
N GLN A 20 16.75 -10.08 -21.21
CA GLN A 20 17.70 -10.96 -21.92
C GLN A 20 17.25 -12.42 -21.93
N ARG A 21 16.50 -12.85 -20.92
CA ARG A 21 16.04 -14.25 -20.76
C ARG A 21 14.70 -14.53 -21.41
N ASP A 22 13.84 -13.51 -21.51
CA ASP A 22 12.49 -13.62 -22.04
C ASP A 22 12.30 -12.63 -23.21
N PRO A 23 12.14 -13.13 -24.46
CA PRO A 23 11.94 -12.28 -25.63
C PRO A 23 10.69 -11.39 -25.57
N ASP A 24 9.62 -11.83 -24.91
CA ASP A 24 8.39 -11.05 -24.79
C ASP A 24 8.60 -9.89 -23.82
N LEU A 25 9.26 -10.12 -22.68
CA LEU A 25 9.68 -9.04 -21.78
C LEU A 25 10.68 -8.10 -22.45
N GLY A 26 11.63 -8.64 -23.22
CA GLY A 26 12.57 -7.86 -24.01
C GLY A 26 11.88 -6.93 -25.01
N ALA A 27 10.84 -7.41 -25.70
CA ALA A 27 10.05 -6.60 -26.61
C ALA A 27 9.27 -5.48 -25.89
N VAL A 28 8.72 -5.75 -24.71
CA VAL A 28 8.04 -4.75 -23.88
C VAL A 28 9.00 -3.64 -23.46
N VAL A 29 10.18 -4.00 -22.94
CA VAL A 29 11.21 -3.04 -22.50
C VAL A 29 11.76 -2.24 -23.69
N ALA A 30 12.00 -2.88 -24.84
CA ALA A 30 12.45 -2.18 -26.03
C ALA A 30 11.43 -1.13 -26.54
N ARG A 31 10.13 -1.42 -26.38
CA ARG A 31 9.04 -0.53 -26.82
C ARG A 31 8.72 0.58 -25.83
N HIS A 32 8.74 0.29 -24.54
CA HIS A 32 8.22 1.18 -23.49
C HIS A 32 9.28 1.69 -22.52
N GLY A 33 10.50 1.15 -22.57
CA GLY A 33 11.52 1.37 -21.55
C GLY A 33 11.31 0.50 -20.31
N PRO A 34 12.24 0.55 -19.35
CA PRO A 34 12.06 -0.11 -18.05
C PRO A 34 10.89 0.55 -17.29
N PRO A 35 10.12 -0.24 -16.51
CA PRO A 35 9.08 0.33 -15.65
C PRO A 35 9.69 1.21 -14.56
N PRO A 36 8.97 2.26 -14.11
CA PRO A 36 9.40 3.04 -12.97
C PRO A 36 9.27 2.25 -11.66
N LEU A 37 10.08 2.60 -10.66
CA LEU A 37 9.91 2.08 -9.30
C LEU A 37 8.70 2.76 -8.63
N TRP A 38 7.66 2.00 -8.34
CA TRP A 38 6.50 2.48 -7.58
C TRP A 38 6.68 2.29 -6.07
N ALA A 39 7.68 2.95 -5.49
CA ALA A 39 7.92 2.92 -4.06
C ALA A 39 6.87 3.74 -3.28
N ARG A 40 6.47 3.24 -2.12
CA ARG A 40 5.64 3.93 -1.13
C ARG A 40 6.27 3.73 0.24
N GLU A 41 6.15 4.72 1.11
CA GLU A 41 6.58 4.59 2.50
C GLU A 41 5.74 3.49 3.18
N PRO A 42 6.36 2.51 3.86
CA PRO A 42 5.61 1.47 4.55
C PRO A 42 4.82 2.03 5.74
N GLY A 43 3.86 1.25 6.23
CA GLY A 43 3.11 1.56 7.44
C GLY A 43 1.63 1.84 7.24
N PHE A 44 0.96 2.19 8.34
CA PHE A 44 -0.49 2.37 8.41
C PHE A 44 -1.08 3.33 7.34
N PRO A 45 -0.48 4.51 7.07
CA PRO A 45 -1.02 5.42 6.06
C PRO A 45 -1.13 4.79 4.67
N THR A 46 -0.09 4.04 4.26
CA THR A 46 -0.06 3.35 2.97
C THR A 46 -1.06 2.20 2.93
N LEU A 47 -1.23 1.44 4.01
CA LEU A 47 -2.26 0.39 4.08
C LEU A 47 -3.68 0.96 3.94
N VAL A 48 -3.96 2.11 4.58
CA VAL A 48 -5.24 2.82 4.41
C VAL A 48 -5.43 3.29 2.97
N LEU A 49 -4.37 3.83 2.33
CA LEU A 49 -4.44 4.21 0.92
C LEU A 49 -4.74 3.01 0.02
N LEU A 50 -4.14 1.85 0.26
CA LEU A 50 -4.41 0.61 -0.49
C LEU A 50 -5.88 0.16 -0.33
N ILE A 51 -6.45 0.26 0.88
CA ILE A 51 -7.88 0.01 1.11
C ILE A 51 -8.74 0.98 0.27
N LEU A 52 -8.37 2.26 0.22
CA LEU A 52 -9.08 3.27 -0.55
C LEU A 52 -8.97 3.06 -2.06
N GLU A 53 -7.87 2.50 -2.56
CA GLU A 53 -7.63 2.19 -3.98
C GLU A 53 -8.48 1.03 -4.52
N GLN A 54 -9.06 0.20 -3.64
CA GLN A 54 -9.89 -0.94 -4.07
C GLN A 54 -11.07 -0.50 -4.95
N GLN A 55 -11.17 -1.11 -6.15
CA GLN A 55 -12.29 -0.96 -7.10
C GLN A 55 -12.58 0.47 -7.57
N VAL A 56 -11.60 1.39 -7.49
CA VAL A 56 -11.73 2.78 -7.94
C VAL A 56 -10.46 3.25 -8.65
N SER A 57 -10.52 4.42 -9.29
CA SER A 57 -9.32 5.03 -9.87
C SER A 57 -8.34 5.50 -8.78
N LEU A 58 -7.04 5.51 -9.09
CA LEU A 58 -6.01 6.08 -8.21
C LEU A 58 -6.30 7.55 -7.87
N ALA A 59 -6.84 8.31 -8.82
CA ALA A 59 -7.23 9.71 -8.60
C ALA A 59 -8.36 9.84 -7.57
N SER A 60 -9.38 8.97 -7.65
CA SER A 60 -10.48 8.96 -6.68
C SER A 60 -10.01 8.55 -5.29
N ALA A 61 -9.16 7.53 -5.20
CA ALA A 61 -8.59 7.08 -3.92
C ALA A 61 -7.71 8.16 -3.29
N ARG A 62 -6.85 8.81 -4.08
CA ARG A 62 -6.04 9.96 -3.65
C ARG A 62 -6.90 11.11 -3.14
N ALA A 63 -7.98 11.44 -3.84
CA ALA A 63 -8.89 12.49 -3.39
C ALA A 63 -9.57 12.14 -2.06
N ALA A 64 -9.91 10.87 -1.83
CA ALA A 64 -10.44 10.41 -0.54
C ALA A 64 -9.40 10.46 0.57
N TYR A 65 -8.19 10.00 0.28
CA TYR A 65 -7.06 10.03 1.21
C TYR A 65 -6.72 11.47 1.64
N ASN A 66 -6.66 12.42 0.70
CA ASN A 66 -6.41 13.83 1.01
C ASN A 66 -7.49 14.43 1.93
N ARG A 67 -8.76 14.03 1.79
CA ARG A 67 -9.83 14.47 2.70
C ARG A 67 -9.69 13.85 4.10
N LEU A 68 -9.27 12.59 4.18
CA LEU A 68 -8.95 11.95 5.46
C LEU A 68 -7.79 12.65 6.17
N GLU A 69 -6.72 12.96 5.44
CA GLU A 69 -5.57 13.69 5.95
C GLU A 69 -5.98 15.10 6.42
N ALA A 70 -6.81 15.80 5.64
CA ALA A 70 -7.35 17.10 6.05
C ALA A 70 -8.20 17.04 7.33
N ALA A 71 -8.91 15.93 7.57
CA ALA A 71 -9.73 15.73 8.77
C ALA A 71 -8.91 15.32 10.01
N THR A 72 -7.77 14.67 9.82
CA THR A 72 -6.97 14.07 10.92
C THR A 72 -5.62 14.76 11.16
N GLY A 73 -5.16 15.59 10.23
CA GLY A 73 -3.81 16.14 10.19
C GLY A 73 -2.77 15.09 9.78
N THR A 74 -2.66 14.00 10.55
CA THR A 74 -1.82 12.84 10.25
C THR A 74 -2.66 11.58 10.34
N VAL A 75 -2.58 10.74 9.30
CA VAL A 75 -3.32 9.48 9.24
C VAL A 75 -2.68 8.48 10.21
N THR A 76 -3.28 8.32 11.39
CA THR A 76 -2.85 7.39 12.44
C THR A 76 -3.98 6.44 12.82
N PRO A 77 -3.69 5.27 13.41
CA PRO A 77 -4.74 4.34 13.85
C PRO A 77 -5.75 5.01 14.80
N ALA A 78 -5.25 5.72 15.82
CA ALA A 78 -6.08 6.44 16.78
C ALA A 78 -6.87 7.59 16.12
N GLY A 79 -6.23 8.36 15.23
CA GLY A 79 -6.89 9.45 14.51
C GLY A 79 -8.03 8.95 13.61
N LEU A 80 -7.85 7.81 12.94
CA LEU A 80 -8.89 7.19 12.12
C LEU A 80 -10.07 6.70 12.97
N LEU A 81 -9.79 6.06 14.12
CA LEU A 81 -10.83 5.56 15.01
C LEU A 81 -11.64 6.67 15.69
N ALA A 82 -11.05 7.85 15.90
CA ALA A 82 -11.72 9.01 16.47
C ALA A 82 -12.79 9.63 15.55
N LEU A 83 -12.70 9.39 14.23
CA LEU A 83 -13.71 9.87 13.27
C LEU A 83 -15.00 9.07 13.39
N SER A 84 -16.13 9.75 13.27
CA SER A 84 -17.46 9.16 13.10
C SER A 84 -17.64 8.55 11.71
N ASP A 85 -18.66 7.71 11.56
CA ASP A 85 -19.00 7.11 10.26
C ASP A 85 -19.42 8.16 9.22
N ASP A 86 -20.03 9.26 9.66
CA ASP A 86 -20.40 10.37 8.77
C ASP A 86 -19.19 11.16 8.31
N GLU A 87 -18.19 11.37 9.17
CA GLU A 87 -16.92 11.99 8.79
C GLU A 87 -16.12 11.12 7.82
N LEU A 88 -16.07 9.80 8.05
CA LEU A 88 -15.43 8.86 7.11
C LEU A 88 -16.17 8.81 5.78
N ARG A 89 -17.51 8.84 5.79
CA ARG A 89 -18.31 8.94 4.56
C ARG A 89 -18.03 10.25 3.82
N ALA A 90 -17.93 11.37 4.53
CA ALA A 90 -17.57 12.66 3.94
C ALA A 90 -16.14 12.66 3.36
N ALA A 91 -15.21 11.93 3.97
CA ALA A 91 -13.89 11.69 3.40
C ALA A 91 -13.93 10.81 2.14
N GLY A 92 -15.02 10.07 1.89
CA GLY A 92 -15.21 9.26 0.68
C GLY A 92 -15.03 7.76 0.92
N PHE A 93 -15.08 7.31 2.18
CA PHE A 93 -15.12 5.88 2.49
C PHE A 93 -16.48 5.28 2.15
N SER A 94 -16.46 4.08 1.58
CA SER A 94 -17.63 3.21 1.56
C SER A 94 -17.78 2.51 2.91
N ARG A 95 -18.97 1.98 3.22
CA ARG A 95 -19.20 1.20 4.44
C ARG A 95 -18.20 0.06 4.62
N GLN A 96 -17.86 -0.63 3.53
CA GLN A 96 -16.92 -1.74 3.53
C GLN A 96 -15.49 -1.27 3.85
N LYS A 97 -15.04 -0.19 3.19
CA LYS A 97 -13.70 0.41 3.42
C LYS A 97 -13.57 0.98 4.83
N THR A 98 -14.64 1.56 5.38
CA THR A 98 -14.70 1.97 6.79
C THR A 98 -14.46 0.78 7.69
N GLY A 99 -15.12 -0.35 7.44
CA GLY A 99 -14.92 -1.59 8.21
C GLY A 99 -13.47 -2.06 8.20
N TYR A 100 -12.86 -2.13 7.01
CA TYR A 100 -11.46 -2.56 6.86
C TYR A 100 -10.48 -1.62 7.54
N ALA A 101 -10.62 -0.31 7.34
CA ALA A 101 -9.70 0.66 7.91
C ALA A 101 -9.81 0.73 9.45
N ARG A 102 -11.02 0.59 10.01
CA ARG A 102 -11.20 0.50 11.47
C ARG A 102 -10.65 -0.81 12.03
N ALA A 103 -10.87 -1.95 11.36
CA ALA A 103 -10.33 -3.23 11.80
C ALA A 103 -8.79 -3.22 11.80
N LEU A 104 -8.19 -2.68 10.75
CA LEU A 104 -6.74 -2.47 10.67
C LEU A 104 -6.24 -1.56 11.80
N ALA A 105 -6.87 -0.41 11.99
CA ALA A 105 -6.48 0.52 13.05
C ALA A 105 -6.57 -0.11 14.45
N GLN A 106 -7.64 -0.86 14.71
CA GLN A 106 -7.85 -1.54 15.98
C GLN A 106 -6.81 -2.64 16.20
N ALA A 107 -6.52 -3.47 15.20
CA ALA A 107 -5.52 -4.53 15.29
C ALA A 107 -4.13 -3.97 15.63
N ILE A 108 -3.76 -2.81 15.08
CA ILE A 108 -2.49 -2.14 15.41
C ILE A 108 -2.48 -1.64 16.84
N LEU A 109 -3.56 -0.96 17.29
CA LEU A 109 -3.62 -0.42 18.64
C LEU A 109 -3.67 -1.51 19.72
N ASP A 110 -4.28 -2.65 19.41
CA ASP A 110 -4.35 -3.80 20.30
C ASP A 110 -3.07 -4.66 20.27
N GLY A 111 -2.12 -4.34 19.39
CA GLY A 111 -0.88 -5.12 19.20
C GLY A 111 -1.10 -6.48 18.52
N ALA A 112 -2.27 -6.71 17.92
CA ALA A 112 -2.59 -7.91 17.17
C ALA A 112 -1.97 -7.91 15.77
N PHE A 113 -1.56 -6.73 15.27
CA PHE A 113 -0.89 -6.58 13.98
C PHE A 113 0.20 -5.51 14.08
N ASP A 114 1.42 -5.86 13.66
CA ASP A 114 2.57 -4.94 13.62
C ASP A 114 3.00 -4.71 12.16
N PRO A 115 2.67 -3.55 11.56
CA PRO A 115 3.07 -3.23 10.19
C PRO A 115 4.59 -3.16 10.00
N ASP A 116 5.34 -2.77 11.04
CA ASP A 116 6.80 -2.59 10.94
C ASP A 116 7.50 -3.96 10.98
N GLY A 117 6.94 -4.92 11.72
CA GLY A 117 7.41 -6.31 11.77
C GLY A 117 7.25 -7.09 10.46
N LEU A 118 6.48 -6.59 9.49
CA LEU A 118 6.34 -7.24 8.18
C LEU A 118 7.67 -7.32 7.41
N ALA A 119 8.60 -6.38 7.64
CA ALA A 119 9.89 -6.36 6.95
C ALA A 119 10.80 -7.55 7.32
N ASP A 120 10.52 -8.21 8.45
CA ASP A 120 11.29 -9.35 8.94
C ASP A 120 10.72 -10.71 8.48
N LEU A 121 9.56 -10.70 7.82
CA LEU A 121 8.88 -11.89 7.35
C LEU A 121 9.20 -12.17 5.87
N ASP A 122 9.08 -13.43 5.48
CA ASP A 122 9.04 -13.80 4.06
C ASP A 122 7.63 -13.57 3.48
N ASP A 123 7.48 -13.69 2.16
CA ASP A 123 6.21 -13.43 1.47
C ASP A 123 5.04 -14.25 2.03
N ASP A 124 5.29 -15.49 2.45
CA ASP A 124 4.28 -16.36 3.04
C ASP A 124 3.90 -15.92 4.46
N GLY A 125 4.88 -15.49 5.26
CA GLY A 125 4.65 -14.88 6.57
C GLY A 125 3.85 -13.58 6.47
N VAL A 126 4.26 -12.66 5.58
CA VAL A 126 3.54 -11.41 5.32
C VAL A 126 2.09 -11.69 4.89
N ARG A 127 1.89 -12.67 3.99
CA ARG A 127 0.56 -13.07 3.55
C ARG A 127 -0.29 -13.60 4.71
N CYS A 128 0.29 -14.40 5.60
CA CYS A 128 -0.43 -14.95 6.76
C CYS A 128 -0.87 -13.85 7.75
N GLU A 129 -0.05 -12.82 7.96
CA GLU A 129 -0.37 -11.69 8.85
C GLU A 129 -1.46 -10.75 8.27
N LEU A 130 -1.57 -10.66 6.95
CA LEU A 130 -2.50 -9.74 6.27
C LEU A 130 -3.89 -10.32 5.94
N THR A 131 -4.14 -11.62 6.21
CA THR A 131 -5.37 -12.32 5.83
C THR A 131 -6.08 -12.98 7.01
#